data_AF-A0A1N6RMR4-F1
#
_entry.id   AF-A0A1N6RMR4-F1
#
_cell.length_a   1.000
_cell.length_b   1.000
_cell.length_c   1.000
_cell.angle_alpha   90.00
_cell.angle_beta   90.00
_cell.angle_gamma   90.00
#
_symmetry.space_group_name_H-M   'P 1'
#
loop_
_entity.id
_entity.type
_entity.pdbx_description
1 polymer ?
#
loop_
_entity_poly.entity_id
_entity_poly.type
_entity_poly.pdbx_seq_one_letter_code
_entity_poly.pdbx_strand_id
1 'polypeptide(L)'
;MEASKWLPRSALLAFLLGAGVAQAEAFSERGVYVFASTSGCPLGVLSDCNRIALDDAHSRVELDRAAGTILFRNTQDYADDAVIGDVLLHGQARAADGRLVPVSLHLLVSKDGQDWSTSVHAHAPVPGDLSEVKLDALRVEAEVDGQRQVLLTHEQALRTLASPSTAAKLAKQFVQVRDNRVEAAKAEYSDITIALGLGKAALPAVRASLHVPRGHADLAKALQHGDWTLELQALRSRLPLSVIQRDLFLFGMEQVELLQPLREAGFAKHDKLLLGARDGKGYLSFRGQQVDYPQAGTAAQAFLQDSFIGLVLSGQQHTSP
;
A
#
# COMPACT_ATOMS: atom_id res chain seq x y z
N MET A 1 44.45 67.91 9.42
CA MET A 1 45.39 66.94 10.03
C MET A 1 44.68 66.32 11.22
N GLU A 2 44.24 65.09 10.99
CA GLU A 2 43.44 64.25 11.86
C GLU A 2 44.29 63.64 12.99
N ALA A 3 43.66 63.39 14.14
CA ALA A 3 43.45 62.03 14.65
C ALA A 3 42.53 62.10 15.87
N SER A 4 41.33 61.55 15.70
CA SER A 4 40.23 61.53 16.67
C SER A 4 40.33 60.36 17.65
N LYS A 5 39.80 60.59 18.84
CA LYS A 5 39.57 59.65 19.95
C LYS A 5 38.42 58.64 19.64
N TRP A 6 38.28 57.64 20.53
CA TRP A 6 37.04 56.97 21.04
C TRP A 6 36.91 55.44 20.84
N LEU A 7 37.00 54.73 21.99
CA LEU A 7 36.00 53.84 22.64
C LEU A 7 35.35 52.64 21.88
N PRO A 8 34.96 51.57 22.63
CA PRO A 8 34.84 50.20 22.15
C PRO A 8 33.51 49.91 21.45
N ARG A 9 33.57 48.96 20.52
CA ARG A 9 32.41 48.41 19.79
C ARG A 9 31.68 47.40 20.67
N SER A 10 30.49 47.76 21.12
CA SER A 10 29.46 46.83 21.58
C SER A 10 29.07 45.91 20.42
N ALA A 11 29.19 44.60 20.63
CA ALA A 11 28.69 43.57 19.73
C ALA A 11 27.17 43.44 19.91
N LEU A 12 26.40 43.76 18.87
CA LEU A 12 25.01 43.31 18.75
C LEU A 12 25.02 41.96 18.03
N LEU A 13 24.73 40.89 18.78
CA LEU A 13 24.45 39.57 18.24
C LEU A 13 22.96 39.52 17.87
N ALA A 14 22.65 39.53 16.57
CA ALA A 14 21.29 39.28 16.09
C ALA A 14 21.06 37.77 16.03
N PHE A 15 20.30 37.23 16.98
CA PHE A 15 19.73 35.88 16.90
C PHE A 15 18.58 35.89 15.89
N LEU A 16 18.84 35.42 14.67
CA LEU A 16 17.77 35.04 13.73
C LEU A 16 17.28 33.65 14.11
N LEU A 17 16.21 33.61 14.92
CA LEU A 17 15.39 32.42 15.09
C LEU A 17 14.62 32.18 13.79
N GLY A 18 15.17 31.32 12.93
CA GLY A 18 14.43 30.74 11.82
C GLY A 18 13.35 29.80 12.36
N ALA A 19 12.12 30.29 12.46
CA ALA A 19 10.96 29.41 12.56
C ALA A 19 10.86 28.67 11.21
N GLY A 20 11.24 27.39 11.18
CA GLY A 20 11.03 26.54 10.02
C GLY A 20 9.54 26.42 9.76
N VAL A 21 9.06 27.09 8.71
CA VAL A 21 7.73 26.82 8.17
C VAL A 21 7.81 25.41 7.61
N ALA A 22 7.15 24.44 8.25
CA ALA A 22 7.07 23.09 7.71
C ALA A 22 6.43 23.18 6.32
N GLN A 23 7.23 23.01 5.27
CA GLN A 23 6.74 23.00 3.90
C GLN A 23 5.99 21.69 3.63
N ALA A 24 4.88 21.79 2.89
CA ALA A 24 4.21 20.63 2.32
C ALA A 24 5.19 19.86 1.41
N GLU A 25 5.15 18.54 1.48
CA GLU A 25 5.91 17.67 0.59
C GLU A 25 5.20 17.57 -0.75
N ALA A 26 5.92 17.71 -1.86
CA ALA A 26 5.35 17.67 -3.19
C ALA A 26 5.82 16.44 -3.97
N PHE A 27 4.87 15.75 -4.58
CA PHE A 27 5.08 14.58 -5.44
C PHE A 27 4.60 14.92 -6.84
N SER A 28 5.36 14.53 -7.86
CA SER A 28 5.08 14.75 -9.27
C SER A 28 5.74 13.67 -10.09
N GLU A 29 5.33 13.47 -11.34
CA GLU A 29 5.77 12.37 -12.20
C GLU A 29 5.20 11.01 -11.81
N ARG A 30 5.06 10.13 -12.80
CA ARG A 30 4.59 8.77 -12.60
C ARG A 30 5.53 8.03 -11.64
N GLY A 31 4.96 7.46 -10.57
CA GLY A 31 5.74 6.75 -9.56
C GLY A 31 4.94 6.48 -8.30
N VAL A 32 5.58 5.79 -7.35
CA VAL A 32 5.00 5.55 -6.02
C VAL A 32 5.90 6.11 -4.95
N TYR A 33 5.34 7.01 -4.15
CA TYR A 33 6.00 7.78 -3.11
C TYR A 33 5.57 7.25 -1.74
N VAL A 34 6.52 6.98 -0.86
CA VAL A 34 6.25 6.47 0.50
C VAL A 34 6.40 7.61 1.49
N PHE A 35 5.49 7.66 2.47
CA PHE A 35 5.54 8.64 3.55
C PHE A 35 5.19 7.99 4.89
N ALA A 36 5.69 8.58 5.98
CA ALA A 36 5.48 8.09 7.34
C ALA A 36 4.00 7.99 7.71
N SER A 37 3.63 6.89 8.38
CA SER A 37 2.39 6.71 9.13
C SER A 37 2.60 6.98 10.61
N THR A 38 1.74 7.78 11.22
CA THR A 38 1.74 7.99 12.69
C THR A 38 0.78 7.05 13.42
N SER A 39 -0.07 6.35 12.66
CA SER A 39 -1.10 5.44 13.15
C SER A 39 -0.69 3.97 13.11
N GLY A 40 0.54 3.71 12.69
CA GLY A 40 1.17 2.40 12.65
C GLY A 40 1.19 1.79 11.25
N CYS A 41 2.20 0.96 11.01
CA CYS A 41 2.34 0.18 9.78
C CYS A 41 1.97 -1.30 10.00
N PRO A 42 1.47 -2.01 8.97
CA PRO A 42 1.10 -3.42 9.13
C PRO A 42 2.28 -4.32 9.50
N LEU A 43 3.48 -3.96 9.07
CA LEU A 43 4.74 -4.57 9.46
C LEU A 43 5.40 -3.66 10.51
N GLY A 44 5.18 -3.95 11.79
CA GLY A 44 5.29 -2.99 12.90
C GLY A 44 6.66 -2.34 13.19
N VAL A 45 7.74 -2.74 12.52
CA VAL A 45 9.05 -2.06 12.62
C VAL A 45 9.23 -0.91 11.63
N LEU A 46 8.30 -0.75 10.69
CA LEU A 46 8.32 0.31 9.71
C LEU A 46 7.54 1.53 10.22
N SER A 47 8.06 2.72 9.95
CA SER A 47 7.32 3.99 10.07
C SER A 47 6.77 4.45 8.73
N ASP A 48 7.43 4.10 7.64
CA ASP A 48 7.14 4.60 6.29
C ASP A 48 6.40 3.52 5.51
N CYS A 49 5.07 3.63 5.49
CA CYS A 49 4.21 2.66 4.80
C CYS A 49 3.00 3.30 4.13
N ASN A 50 2.64 4.56 4.44
CA ASN A 50 1.62 5.23 3.64
C ASN A 50 2.19 5.55 2.26
N ARG A 51 1.35 5.56 1.23
CA ARG A 51 1.82 5.70 -0.15
C ARG A 51 0.92 6.61 -0.96
N ILE A 52 1.53 7.39 -1.85
CA ILE A 52 0.86 8.09 -2.94
C ILE A 52 1.41 7.52 -4.23
N ALA A 53 0.53 7.04 -5.11
CA ALA A 53 0.90 6.64 -6.46
C ALA A 53 0.39 7.67 -7.46
N LEU A 54 1.19 8.06 -8.44
CA LEU A 54 0.80 8.96 -9.52
C LEU A 54 0.96 8.23 -10.85
N ASP A 55 -0.04 8.31 -11.72
CA ASP A 55 -0.07 7.50 -12.94
C ASP A 55 0.51 8.21 -14.16
N ASP A 56 0.71 9.51 -14.09
CA ASP A 56 1.12 10.31 -15.23
C ASP A 56 2.02 11.48 -14.82
N ALA A 57 2.53 12.20 -15.81
CA ALA A 57 3.35 13.39 -15.64
C ALA A 57 2.52 14.68 -15.43
N HIS A 58 1.19 14.58 -15.47
CA HIS A 58 0.28 15.73 -15.38
C HIS A 58 -0.27 15.94 -13.97
N SER A 59 -0.14 14.92 -13.12
CA SER A 59 -0.58 14.92 -11.73
C SER A 59 0.53 15.41 -10.81
N ARG A 60 0.16 16.32 -9.91
CA ARG A 60 0.98 16.75 -8.78
C ARG A 60 0.18 16.60 -7.50
N VAL A 61 0.82 16.10 -6.45
CA VAL A 61 0.21 15.97 -5.12
C VAL A 61 1.04 16.72 -4.10
N GLU A 62 0.38 17.46 -3.21
CA GLU A 62 1.00 18.11 -2.06
C GLU A 62 0.48 17.48 -0.75
N LEU A 63 1.38 16.98 0.08
CA LEU A 63 1.11 16.48 1.43
C LEU A 63 1.48 17.56 2.46
N ASP A 64 0.47 18.17 3.07
CA ASP A 64 0.62 19.06 4.20
C ASP A 64 0.16 18.34 5.48
N ARG A 65 1.12 17.84 6.25
CA ARG A 65 0.85 17.13 7.51
C ARG A 65 0.36 18.04 8.62
N ALA A 66 0.72 19.32 8.60
CA ALA A 66 0.29 20.28 9.61
C ALA A 66 -1.18 20.66 9.38
N ALA A 67 -1.57 20.86 8.12
CA ALA A 67 -2.96 21.09 7.73
C ALA A 67 -3.80 19.81 7.68
N GLY A 68 -3.17 18.64 7.68
CA GLY A 68 -3.84 17.34 7.57
C GLY A 68 -4.44 17.10 6.18
N THR A 69 -3.75 17.50 5.11
CA THR A 69 -4.29 17.44 3.74
C THR A 69 -3.35 16.78 2.75
N ILE A 70 -3.91 16.01 1.83
CA ILE A 70 -3.30 15.56 0.57
C ILE A 70 -4.06 16.25 -0.56
N LEU A 71 -3.41 17.11 -1.31
CA LEU A 71 -4.04 17.91 -2.38
C LEU A 71 -3.55 17.44 -3.76
N PHE A 72 -4.46 16.88 -4.56
CA PHE A 72 -4.24 16.55 -5.96
C PHE A 72 -4.44 17.77 -6.86
N ARG A 73 -3.58 17.90 -7.87
CA ARG A 73 -3.63 18.91 -8.92
C ARG A 73 -3.41 18.22 -10.25
N ASN A 74 -4.38 18.33 -11.14
CA ASN A 74 -4.30 17.79 -12.49
C ASN A 74 -5.26 18.56 -13.42
N THR A 75 -4.71 19.26 -14.40
CA THR A 75 -5.49 20.03 -15.39
C THR A 75 -5.66 19.29 -16.72
N GLN A 76 -5.12 18.07 -16.84
CA GLN A 76 -5.21 17.27 -18.04
C GLN A 76 -6.64 16.79 -18.26
N ASP A 77 -7.08 16.78 -19.50
CA ASP A 77 -8.37 16.22 -19.92
C ASP A 77 -8.16 14.77 -20.38
N TYR A 78 -9.01 13.85 -19.90
CA TYR A 78 -8.92 12.41 -20.19
C TYR A 78 -10.10 11.98 -21.06
N ALA A 79 -9.86 11.10 -22.04
CA ALA A 79 -10.90 10.70 -22.99
C ALA A 79 -11.92 9.71 -22.42
N ASP A 80 -11.56 9.03 -21.34
CA ASP A 80 -12.29 8.01 -20.62
C ASP A 80 -11.89 8.02 -19.13
N ASP A 81 -12.57 7.21 -18.31
CA ASP A 81 -12.28 7.04 -16.88
C ASP A 81 -10.84 6.51 -16.68
N ALA A 82 -9.93 7.44 -16.39
CA ALA A 82 -8.51 7.19 -16.20
C ALA A 82 -8.13 7.34 -14.73
N VAL A 83 -7.52 6.30 -14.15
CA VAL A 83 -6.89 6.40 -12.83
C VAL A 83 -5.67 7.29 -12.95
N ILE A 84 -5.64 8.39 -12.19
CA ILE A 84 -4.54 9.37 -12.18
C ILE A 84 -3.64 9.24 -10.94
N GLY A 85 -4.12 8.55 -9.90
CA GLY A 85 -3.30 8.23 -8.76
C GLY A 85 -4.06 7.56 -7.61
N ASP A 86 -3.30 7.09 -6.62
CA ASP A 86 -3.83 6.40 -5.45
C ASP A 86 -3.29 7.02 -4.16
N VAL A 87 -4.06 6.89 -3.09
CA VAL A 87 -3.60 7.10 -1.72
C VAL A 87 -3.82 5.82 -0.93
N LEU A 88 -2.75 5.27 -0.35
CA LEU A 88 -2.78 4.12 0.54
C LEU A 88 -2.43 4.58 1.96
N LEU A 89 -3.39 4.49 2.87
CA LEU A 89 -3.24 4.86 4.27
C LEU A 89 -3.32 3.63 5.16
N HIS A 90 -2.41 3.55 6.12
CA HIS A 90 -2.25 2.40 6.99
C HIS A 90 -2.46 2.76 8.45
N GLY A 91 -2.98 1.78 9.19
CA GLY A 91 -3.18 1.92 10.61
C GLY A 91 -3.58 0.62 11.27
N GLN A 92 -4.35 0.74 12.34
CA GLN A 92 -4.75 -0.39 13.18
C GLN A 92 -6.21 -0.27 13.59
N ALA A 93 -6.84 -1.41 13.85
CA ALA A 93 -8.18 -1.46 14.40
C ALA A 93 -8.33 -2.65 15.36
N ARG A 94 -9.38 -2.63 16.18
CA ARG A 94 -9.75 -3.74 17.05
C ARG A 94 -10.78 -4.62 16.35
N ALA A 95 -10.48 -5.91 16.26
CA ALA A 95 -11.40 -6.93 15.77
C ALA A 95 -12.44 -7.30 16.84
N ALA A 96 -13.51 -8.00 16.44
CA ALA A 96 -14.59 -8.41 17.33
C ALA A 96 -14.13 -9.31 18.50
N ASP A 97 -13.04 -10.05 18.33
CA ASP A 97 -12.41 -10.88 19.37
C ASP A 97 -11.44 -10.08 20.29
N GLY A 98 -11.38 -8.76 20.12
CA GLY A 98 -10.55 -7.86 20.90
C GLY A 98 -9.11 -7.73 20.40
N ARG A 99 -8.67 -8.53 19.43
CA ARG A 99 -7.30 -8.44 18.88
C ARG A 99 -7.10 -7.14 18.11
N LEU A 100 -5.92 -6.56 18.27
CA LEU A 100 -5.47 -5.45 17.43
C LEU A 100 -4.98 -6.03 16.10
N VAL A 101 -5.52 -5.53 14.99
CA VAL A 101 -5.19 -5.99 13.64
C VAL A 101 -4.76 -4.80 12.78
N PRO A 102 -3.79 -4.99 11.87
CA PRO A 102 -3.46 -3.97 10.90
C PRO A 102 -4.59 -3.78 9.90
N VAL A 103 -4.74 -2.56 9.40
CA VAL A 103 -5.69 -2.23 8.34
C VAL A 103 -5.04 -1.34 7.28
N SER A 104 -5.53 -1.44 6.06
CA SER A 104 -5.15 -0.57 4.94
C SER A 104 -6.39 0.01 4.27
N LEU A 105 -6.34 1.30 3.96
CA LEU A 105 -7.33 2.01 3.16
C LEU A 105 -6.68 2.41 1.84
N HIS A 106 -7.29 1.99 0.74
CA HIS A 106 -6.85 2.28 -0.61
C HIS A 106 -7.87 3.16 -1.32
N LEU A 107 -7.51 4.41 -1.59
CA LEU A 107 -8.27 5.37 -2.38
C LEU A 107 -7.69 5.39 -3.80
N LEU A 108 -8.51 5.10 -4.80
CA LEU A 108 -8.22 5.38 -6.21
C LEU A 108 -8.86 6.72 -6.57
N VAL A 109 -8.09 7.57 -7.25
CA VAL A 109 -8.53 8.85 -7.80
C VAL A 109 -8.50 8.76 -9.31
N SER A 110 -9.65 8.99 -9.94
CA SER A 110 -9.80 8.94 -11.40
C SER A 110 -10.34 10.25 -11.96
N LYS A 111 -10.12 10.46 -13.25
CA LYS A 111 -10.77 11.51 -14.04
C LYS A 111 -11.43 10.93 -15.28
N ASP A 112 -12.65 11.39 -15.58
CA ASP A 112 -13.31 11.24 -16.88
C ASP A 112 -13.52 12.65 -17.45
N GLY A 113 -12.78 12.99 -18.51
CA GLY A 113 -12.59 14.39 -18.88
C GLY A 113 -11.90 15.19 -17.78
N GLN A 114 -12.62 16.18 -17.24
CA GLN A 114 -12.23 16.97 -16.07
C GLN A 114 -12.91 16.53 -14.78
N ASP A 115 -13.91 15.63 -14.86
CA ASP A 115 -14.70 15.22 -13.71
C ASP A 115 -13.92 14.25 -12.83
N TRP A 116 -13.82 14.58 -11.54
CA TRP A 116 -13.08 13.79 -10.57
C TRP A 116 -13.98 12.73 -9.93
N SER A 117 -13.50 11.51 -9.84
CA SER A 117 -14.18 10.41 -9.16
C SER A 117 -13.23 9.65 -8.24
N THR A 118 -13.80 8.90 -7.30
CA THR A 118 -13.01 8.11 -6.35
C THR A 118 -13.63 6.75 -6.08
N SER A 119 -12.79 5.75 -5.89
CA SER A 119 -13.16 4.46 -5.32
C SER A 119 -12.35 4.19 -4.06
N VAL A 120 -13.01 3.71 -3.00
CA VAL A 120 -12.35 3.45 -1.71
C VAL A 120 -12.50 1.99 -1.33
N HIS A 121 -11.38 1.35 -1.02
CA HIS A 121 -11.31 -0.04 -0.59
C HIS A 121 -10.67 -0.13 0.80
N ALA A 122 -11.22 -1.01 1.64
CA ALA A 122 -10.70 -1.30 2.97
C ALA A 122 -10.25 -2.75 3.04
N HIS A 123 -9.04 -2.95 3.55
CA HIS A 123 -8.41 -4.25 3.72
C HIS A 123 -8.08 -4.50 5.19
N ALA A 124 -8.41 -5.71 5.64
CA ALA A 124 -8.11 -6.20 6.98
C ALA A 124 -7.89 -7.72 6.90
N PRO A 125 -7.01 -8.29 7.76
CA PRO A 125 -6.71 -9.72 7.75
C PRO A 125 -7.83 -10.60 8.34
N VAL A 126 -8.84 -9.96 8.94
CA VAL A 126 -9.97 -10.63 9.60
C VAL A 126 -11.30 -10.16 9.00
N PRO A 127 -12.31 -11.04 8.94
CA PRO A 127 -13.66 -10.64 8.56
C PRO A 127 -14.37 -9.91 9.71
N GLY A 128 -15.47 -9.22 9.38
CA GLY A 128 -16.35 -8.58 10.35
C GLY A 128 -16.19 -7.06 10.43
N ASP A 129 -16.97 -6.47 11.32
CA ASP A 129 -16.86 -5.05 11.67
C ASP A 129 -15.67 -4.83 12.61
N LEU A 130 -15.05 -3.66 12.50
CA LEU A 130 -13.89 -3.24 13.27
C LEU A 130 -14.24 -2.04 14.15
N SER A 131 -13.61 -1.94 15.31
CA SER A 131 -13.75 -0.81 16.24
C SER A 131 -12.39 -0.17 16.54
N GLU A 132 -12.38 0.97 17.22
CA GLU A 132 -11.15 1.69 17.62
C GLU A 132 -10.16 1.89 16.44
N VAL A 133 -10.69 2.19 15.25
CA VAL A 133 -9.86 2.42 14.06
C VAL A 133 -8.96 3.62 14.29
N LYS A 134 -7.66 3.42 14.13
CA LYS A 134 -6.62 4.45 14.13
C LYS A 134 -6.06 4.57 12.72
N LEU A 135 -6.12 5.77 12.17
CA LEU A 135 -5.59 6.14 10.86
C LEU A 135 -5.10 7.58 10.95
N ASP A 136 -4.12 7.96 10.13
CA ASP A 136 -3.65 9.35 10.12
C ASP A 136 -4.79 10.30 9.74
N ALA A 137 -4.85 11.43 10.43
CA ALA A 137 -5.91 12.44 10.27
C ALA A 137 -5.70 13.29 9.01
N LEU A 138 -5.81 12.63 7.85
CA LEU A 138 -5.63 13.24 6.53
C LEU A 138 -6.96 13.34 5.79
N ARG A 139 -7.19 14.48 5.14
CA ARG A 139 -8.23 14.71 4.14
C ARG A 139 -7.61 14.72 2.75
N VAL A 140 -8.23 14.04 1.80
CA VAL A 140 -7.81 14.07 0.40
C VAL A 140 -8.68 15.07 -0.36
N GLU A 141 -8.04 15.97 -1.09
CA GLU A 141 -8.64 17.07 -1.84
C GLU A 141 -8.13 17.07 -3.29
N ALA A 142 -8.89 17.67 -4.19
CA ALA A 142 -8.46 18.04 -5.53
C ALA A 142 -8.64 19.54 -5.74
N GLU A 143 -7.77 20.15 -6.54
CA GLU A 143 -8.02 21.50 -7.06
C GLU A 143 -8.84 21.43 -8.35
N VAL A 144 -10.04 22.03 -8.31
CA VAL A 144 -11.00 22.11 -9.41
C VAL A 144 -11.40 23.57 -9.57
N ASP A 145 -11.12 24.16 -10.74
CA ASP A 145 -11.40 25.57 -11.05
C ASP A 145 -10.89 26.56 -9.98
N GLY A 146 -9.70 26.29 -9.43
CA GLY A 146 -9.07 27.10 -8.38
C GLY A 146 -9.72 26.97 -6.99
N GLN A 147 -10.68 26.05 -6.82
CA GLN A 147 -11.29 25.71 -5.55
C GLN A 147 -10.84 24.32 -5.08
N ARG A 148 -10.91 24.09 -3.77
CA ARG A 148 -10.62 22.77 -3.19
C ARG A 148 -11.90 21.95 -3.11
N GLN A 149 -11.95 20.87 -3.87
CA GLN A 149 -12.97 19.82 -3.77
C GLN A 149 -12.49 18.73 -2.82
N VAL A 150 -13.30 18.35 -1.85
CA VAL A 150 -12.98 17.23 -0.95
C VAL A 150 -13.30 15.92 -1.65
N LEU A 151 -12.30 15.05 -1.78
CA LEU A 151 -12.41 13.71 -2.35
C LEU A 151 -12.68 12.66 -1.26
N LEU A 152 -12.03 12.79 -0.10
CA LEU A 152 -12.20 11.88 1.04
C LEU A 152 -11.93 12.61 2.35
N THR A 153 -12.89 12.60 3.29
CA THR A 153 -12.65 13.07 4.66
C THR A 153 -12.06 11.98 5.54
N HIS A 154 -11.41 12.38 6.63
CA HIS A 154 -10.91 11.46 7.63
C HIS A 154 -12.05 10.61 8.25
N GLU A 155 -13.21 11.20 8.52
CA GLU A 155 -14.37 10.46 9.06
C GLU A 155 -14.92 9.45 8.05
N GLN A 156 -14.90 9.76 6.75
CA GLN A 156 -15.26 8.81 5.71
C GLN A 156 -14.25 7.65 5.65
N ALA A 157 -12.96 7.92 5.79
CA ALA A 157 -11.93 6.89 5.86
C ALA A 157 -12.14 5.94 7.06
N LEU A 158 -12.32 6.50 8.26
CA LEU A 158 -12.58 5.71 9.48
C LEU A 158 -13.85 4.86 9.35
N ARG A 159 -14.95 5.42 8.81
CA ARG A 159 -16.19 4.66 8.60
C ARG A 159 -16.00 3.51 7.61
N THR A 160 -15.30 3.74 6.50
CA THR A 160 -15.04 2.71 5.48
C THR A 160 -14.24 1.54 6.06
N LEU A 161 -13.29 1.81 6.95
CA LEU A 161 -12.52 0.78 7.67
C LEU A 161 -13.35 0.07 8.74
N ALA A 162 -14.13 0.80 9.54
CA ALA A 162 -14.91 0.25 10.64
C ALA A 162 -16.04 -0.66 10.17
N SER A 163 -16.77 -0.26 9.12
CA SER A 163 -17.93 -0.98 8.62
C SER A 163 -18.00 -0.84 7.10
N PRO A 164 -17.66 -1.89 6.34
CA PRO A 164 -17.78 -1.88 4.89
C PRO A 164 -19.23 -1.57 4.48
N SER A 165 -19.42 -0.86 3.37
CA SER A 165 -20.77 -0.60 2.82
C SER A 165 -21.54 -1.91 2.60
N THR A 166 -22.89 -1.85 2.54
CA THR A 166 -23.70 -3.05 2.28
C THR A 166 -23.28 -3.78 1.00
N ALA A 167 -22.94 -3.03 -0.06
CA ALA A 167 -22.42 -3.58 -1.30
C ALA A 167 -21.05 -4.27 -1.10
N ALA A 168 -20.14 -3.66 -0.33
CA ALA A 168 -18.85 -4.27 0.01
C ALA A 168 -19.02 -5.51 0.90
N LYS A 169 -19.96 -5.51 1.85
CA LYS A 169 -20.33 -6.66 2.67
C LYS A 169 -20.86 -7.80 1.80
N LEU A 170 -21.70 -7.49 0.81
CA LEU A 170 -22.20 -8.47 -0.16
C LEU A 170 -21.06 -9.01 -1.03
N ALA A 171 -20.21 -8.16 -1.59
CA ALA A 171 -19.05 -8.56 -2.40
C ALA A 171 -18.09 -9.47 -1.60
N LYS A 172 -17.86 -9.17 -0.31
CA LYS A 172 -17.07 -10.02 0.59
C LYS A 172 -17.65 -11.43 0.78
N GLN A 173 -18.98 -11.62 0.70
CA GLN A 173 -19.57 -12.97 0.75
C GLN A 173 -19.13 -13.85 -0.44
N PHE A 174 -18.71 -13.23 -1.54
CA PHE A 174 -18.17 -13.92 -2.70
C PHE A 174 -16.68 -14.18 -2.61
N VAL A 175 -15.98 -13.74 -1.55
CA VAL A 175 -14.55 -13.99 -1.35
C VAL A 175 -14.36 -14.86 -0.11
N GLN A 176 -13.83 -16.06 -0.30
CA GLN A 176 -13.51 -17.00 0.77
C GLN A 176 -12.01 -17.19 0.88
N VAL A 177 -11.49 -17.08 2.10
CA VAL A 177 -10.10 -17.38 2.42
C VAL A 177 -10.05 -18.75 3.09
N ARG A 178 -9.27 -19.69 2.53
CA ARG A 178 -9.01 -20.99 3.14
C ARG A 178 -7.56 -21.04 3.60
N ASP A 179 -7.34 -21.33 4.88
CA ASP A 179 -6.00 -21.61 5.43
C ASP A 179 -5.58 -23.03 4.98
N ASN A 180 -4.46 -23.13 4.27
CA ASN A 180 -3.92 -24.40 3.78
C ASN A 180 -2.86 -25.01 4.72
N ARG A 181 -2.51 -24.31 5.81
CA ARG A 181 -1.40 -24.72 6.68
C ARG A 181 -1.78 -25.92 7.54
N VAL A 182 -0.81 -26.80 7.74
CA VAL A 182 -0.83 -27.83 8.79
C VAL A 182 -0.11 -27.28 10.03
N GLU A 183 -0.52 -27.70 11.24
CA GLU A 183 0.02 -27.14 12.51
C GLU A 183 1.55 -27.11 12.55
N ALA A 184 2.21 -28.19 12.13
CA ALA A 184 3.67 -28.30 12.15
C ALA A 184 4.42 -27.28 11.24
N ALA A 185 3.74 -26.67 10.27
CA ALA A 185 4.33 -25.73 9.31
C ALA A 185 3.96 -24.26 9.59
N LYS A 186 3.08 -23.97 10.56
CA LYS A 186 2.55 -22.62 10.78
C LYS A 186 3.62 -21.58 11.17
N ALA A 187 4.68 -22.03 11.82
CA ALA A 187 5.77 -21.15 12.26
C ALA A 187 6.63 -20.61 11.12
N GLU A 188 6.73 -21.32 9.99
CA GLU A 188 7.61 -20.95 8.87
C GLU A 188 6.83 -20.58 7.60
N TYR A 189 5.52 -20.88 7.58
CA TYR A 189 4.72 -20.86 6.37
C TYR A 189 3.40 -20.13 6.60
N SER A 190 3.11 -19.13 5.77
CA SER A 190 1.75 -18.63 5.50
C SER A 190 1.26 -19.23 4.19
N ASP A 191 0.01 -19.68 4.14
CA ASP A 191 -0.54 -20.31 2.94
C ASP A 191 -2.06 -20.24 2.94
N ILE A 192 -2.59 -19.55 1.93
CA ILE A 192 -4.02 -19.37 1.76
C ILE A 192 -4.45 -19.64 0.32
N THR A 193 -5.67 -20.15 0.19
CA THR A 193 -6.40 -20.18 -1.08
C THR A 193 -7.53 -19.15 -1.03
N ILE A 194 -7.54 -18.22 -1.98
CA ILE A 194 -8.66 -17.32 -2.25
C ILE A 194 -9.61 -18.02 -3.22
N ALA A 195 -10.85 -18.24 -2.80
CA ALA A 195 -11.92 -18.77 -3.63
C ALA A 195 -12.99 -17.70 -3.88
N LEU A 196 -13.52 -17.67 -5.11
CA LEU A 196 -14.55 -16.73 -5.53
C LEU A 196 -15.88 -17.46 -5.75
N GLY A 197 -16.95 -16.96 -5.14
CA GLY A 197 -18.31 -17.50 -5.22
C GLY A 197 -18.96 -17.73 -3.86
N LEU A 198 -20.19 -18.24 -3.86
CA LEU A 198 -21.00 -18.42 -2.65
C LEU A 198 -20.94 -19.86 -2.12
N GLY A 199 -20.68 -19.99 -0.82
CA GLY A 199 -20.71 -21.25 -0.11
C GLY A 199 -19.86 -22.35 -0.77
N LYS A 200 -20.42 -23.56 -0.89
CA LYS A 200 -19.73 -24.73 -1.46
C LYS A 200 -19.43 -24.61 -2.96
N ALA A 201 -20.07 -23.67 -3.67
CA ALA A 201 -19.85 -23.44 -5.10
C ALA A 201 -18.69 -22.48 -5.38
N ALA A 202 -18.05 -21.91 -4.36
CA ALA A 202 -16.91 -21.03 -4.54
C ALA A 202 -15.72 -21.78 -5.16
N LEU A 203 -15.20 -21.23 -6.26
CA LEU A 203 -14.11 -21.82 -7.02
C LEU A 203 -12.78 -21.15 -6.67
N PRO A 204 -11.71 -21.92 -6.43
CA PRO A 204 -10.38 -21.38 -6.20
C PRO A 204 -9.93 -20.46 -7.34
N ALA A 205 -9.40 -19.29 -6.98
CA ALA A 205 -8.93 -18.27 -7.93
C ALA A 205 -7.43 -18.04 -7.83
N VAL A 206 -6.91 -17.88 -6.61
CA VAL A 206 -5.49 -17.64 -6.34
C VAL A 206 -5.08 -18.45 -5.11
N ARG A 207 -3.88 -19.03 -5.13
CA ARG A 207 -3.18 -19.47 -3.92
C ARG A 207 -2.02 -18.51 -3.67
N ALA A 208 -1.85 -18.11 -2.43
CA ALA A 208 -0.75 -17.25 -2.03
C ALA A 208 -0.02 -17.90 -0.85
N SER A 209 1.30 -17.93 -0.88
CA SER A 209 2.09 -18.45 0.22
C SER A 209 3.33 -17.61 0.48
N LEU A 210 3.70 -17.48 1.74
CA LEU A 210 4.94 -16.86 2.18
C LEU A 210 5.70 -17.86 3.03
N HIS A 211 6.91 -18.19 2.60
CA HIS A 211 7.82 -19.06 3.32
C HIS A 211 8.98 -18.22 3.88
N VAL A 212 9.18 -18.29 5.19
CA VAL A 212 10.30 -17.66 5.91
C VAL A 212 10.98 -18.75 6.74
N PRO A 213 12.08 -19.36 6.23
CA PRO A 213 12.82 -20.39 6.95
C PRO A 213 13.23 -19.93 8.35
N ARG A 214 13.05 -20.79 9.35
CA ARG A 214 13.35 -20.52 10.79
C ARG A 214 12.44 -19.48 11.45
N GLY A 215 11.33 -19.12 10.82
CA GLY A 215 10.27 -18.30 11.42
C GLY A 215 10.52 -16.79 11.36
N HIS A 216 9.63 -16.04 12.03
CA HIS A 216 9.27 -14.67 11.64
C HIS A 216 9.13 -13.70 12.82
N ALA A 217 9.95 -13.82 13.87
CA ALA A 217 9.88 -12.91 15.03
C ALA A 217 9.90 -11.41 14.64
N ASP A 218 10.52 -11.08 13.50
CA ASP A 218 10.40 -9.79 12.82
C ASP A 218 10.34 -9.99 11.30
N LEU A 219 9.12 -10.07 10.76
CA LEU A 219 8.90 -10.31 9.32
C LEU A 219 9.53 -9.21 8.45
N ALA A 220 9.44 -7.93 8.84
CA ALA A 220 9.99 -6.86 8.00
C ALA A 220 11.52 -6.93 7.94
N LYS A 221 12.18 -7.26 9.06
CA LYS A 221 13.63 -7.54 9.07
C LYS A 221 13.99 -8.78 8.26
N ALA A 222 13.18 -9.84 8.32
CA ALA A 222 13.38 -11.05 7.52
C ALA A 222 13.28 -10.74 6.01
N LEU A 223 12.34 -9.90 5.59
CA LEU A 223 12.21 -9.49 4.19
C LEU A 223 13.42 -8.69 3.68
N GLN A 224 14.11 -7.96 4.56
CA GLN A 224 15.28 -7.16 4.19
C GLN A 224 16.59 -7.96 4.17
N HIS A 225 16.77 -8.92 5.09
CA HIS A 225 18.08 -9.54 5.35
C HIS A 225 18.08 -11.08 5.34
N GLY A 226 16.90 -11.70 5.28
CA GLY A 226 16.73 -13.15 5.39
C GLY A 226 16.49 -13.83 4.05
N ASP A 227 16.42 -15.15 4.10
CA ASP A 227 15.88 -15.96 3.02
C ASP A 227 14.37 -16.01 3.14
N TRP A 228 13.67 -15.87 2.02
CA TRP A 228 12.21 -15.98 1.99
C TRP A 228 11.72 -16.16 0.55
N THR A 229 10.50 -16.67 0.42
CA THR A 229 9.78 -16.76 -0.84
C THR A 229 8.32 -16.40 -0.64
N LEU A 230 7.85 -15.41 -1.40
CA LEU A 230 6.44 -15.11 -1.63
C LEU A 230 6.04 -15.71 -2.98
N GLU A 231 5.02 -16.55 -3.01
CA GLU A 231 4.47 -17.16 -4.23
C GLU A 231 3.00 -16.77 -4.39
N LEU A 232 2.64 -16.30 -5.59
CA LEU A 232 1.27 -16.13 -6.06
C LEU A 232 1.03 -17.10 -7.22
N GLN A 233 0.09 -18.02 -7.04
CA GLN A 233 -0.32 -18.98 -8.07
C GLN A 233 -1.76 -18.70 -8.51
N ALA A 234 -1.96 -18.47 -9.80
CA ALA A 234 -3.30 -18.42 -10.38
C ALA A 234 -3.90 -19.82 -10.47
N LEU A 235 -5.08 -20.04 -9.90
CA LEU A 235 -5.78 -21.34 -9.94
C LEU A 235 -6.84 -21.41 -11.04
N ARG A 236 -7.13 -20.28 -11.68
CA ARG A 236 -8.02 -20.13 -12.83
C ARG A 236 -7.42 -19.13 -13.82
N SER A 237 -7.83 -19.22 -15.07
CA SER A 237 -7.62 -18.15 -16.04
C SER A 237 -8.64 -17.03 -15.83
N ARG A 238 -8.31 -15.81 -16.31
CA ARG A 238 -9.18 -14.61 -16.28
C ARG A 238 -9.31 -13.93 -14.92
N LEU A 239 -8.17 -13.68 -14.26
CA LEU A 239 -8.13 -12.61 -13.26
C LEU A 239 -8.20 -11.24 -13.99
N PRO A 240 -8.83 -10.21 -13.42
CA PRO A 240 -8.95 -8.91 -14.10
C PRO A 240 -7.59 -8.31 -14.44
N LEU A 241 -7.36 -8.00 -15.72
CA LEU A 241 -6.06 -7.49 -16.20
C LEU A 241 -5.72 -6.14 -15.57
N SER A 242 -6.69 -5.25 -15.43
CA SER A 242 -6.49 -3.92 -14.82
C SER A 242 -6.02 -4.00 -13.38
N VAL A 243 -6.52 -4.97 -12.60
CA VAL A 243 -6.08 -5.21 -11.21
C VAL A 243 -4.63 -5.69 -11.20
N ILE A 244 -4.26 -6.62 -12.10
CA ILE A 244 -2.88 -7.11 -12.22
C ILE A 244 -1.94 -5.95 -12.59
N GLN A 245 -2.31 -5.13 -13.58
CA GLN A 245 -1.51 -3.99 -14.01
C GLN A 245 -1.34 -2.97 -12.88
N ARG A 246 -2.42 -2.67 -12.13
CA ARG A 246 -2.36 -1.79 -10.95
C ARG A 246 -1.40 -2.34 -9.91
N ASP A 247 -1.53 -3.61 -9.53
CA ASP A 247 -0.66 -4.23 -8.52
C ASP A 247 0.81 -4.25 -8.97
N LEU A 248 1.09 -4.52 -10.25
CA LEU A 248 2.45 -4.43 -10.79
C LEU A 248 3.02 -3.02 -10.66
N PHE A 249 2.23 -1.99 -10.94
CA PHE A 249 2.66 -0.60 -10.77
C PHE A 249 2.86 -0.27 -9.29
N LEU A 250 1.86 -0.53 -8.46
CA LEU A 250 1.92 -0.26 -7.02
C LEU A 250 3.08 -0.99 -6.35
N PHE A 251 3.47 -2.18 -6.77
CA PHE A 251 4.58 -2.92 -6.14
C PHE A 251 5.92 -2.75 -6.86
N GLY A 252 6.04 -1.77 -7.77
CA GLY A 252 7.31 -1.43 -8.45
C GLY A 252 7.77 -2.47 -9.47
N MET A 253 6.89 -3.35 -9.90
CA MET A 253 7.18 -4.47 -10.80
C MET A 253 6.79 -4.21 -12.27
N GLU A 254 6.07 -3.12 -12.55
CA GLU A 254 5.53 -2.81 -13.88
C GLU A 254 6.58 -2.80 -14.99
N GLN A 255 7.79 -2.28 -14.71
CA GLN A 255 8.85 -2.11 -15.71
C GLN A 255 9.77 -3.33 -15.83
N VAL A 256 9.48 -4.42 -15.12
CA VAL A 256 10.32 -5.62 -15.19
C VAL A 256 9.98 -6.41 -16.47
N GLU A 257 10.95 -6.52 -17.38
CA GLU A 257 10.78 -7.16 -18.70
C GLU A 257 10.22 -8.59 -18.60
N LEU A 258 10.70 -9.37 -17.62
CA LEU A 258 10.21 -10.73 -17.33
C LEU A 258 8.68 -10.79 -17.16
N LEU A 259 8.05 -9.71 -16.69
CA LEU A 259 6.62 -9.63 -16.43
C LEU A 259 5.80 -9.02 -17.58
N GLN A 260 6.41 -8.73 -18.73
CA GLN A 260 5.67 -8.25 -19.91
C GLN A 260 4.46 -9.16 -20.27
N PRO A 261 4.58 -10.50 -20.30
CA PRO A 261 3.42 -11.34 -20.62
C PRO A 261 2.29 -11.22 -19.59
N LEU A 262 2.63 -10.99 -18.32
CA LEU A 262 1.67 -10.78 -17.25
C LEU A 262 0.97 -9.43 -17.39
N ARG A 263 1.69 -8.38 -17.78
CA ARG A 263 1.15 -7.03 -18.02
C ARG A 263 0.22 -6.97 -19.23
N GLU A 264 0.50 -7.76 -20.27
CA GLU A 264 -0.27 -7.74 -21.53
C GLU A 264 -1.47 -8.69 -21.52
N ALA A 265 -1.31 -9.89 -20.97
CA ALA A 265 -2.30 -10.96 -21.07
C ALA A 265 -2.85 -11.46 -19.71
N GLY A 266 -2.28 -11.00 -18.59
CA GLY A 266 -2.62 -11.47 -17.27
C GLY A 266 -2.12 -12.89 -16.99
N PHE A 267 -2.60 -13.48 -15.89
CA PHE A 267 -2.24 -14.84 -15.50
C PHE A 267 -2.96 -15.89 -16.37
N ALA A 268 -2.19 -16.85 -16.89
CA ALA A 268 -2.72 -18.14 -17.30
C ALA A 268 -3.01 -19.01 -16.07
N LYS A 269 -3.86 -20.04 -16.24
CA LYS A 269 -4.12 -20.99 -15.16
C LYS A 269 -2.82 -21.71 -14.78
N HIS A 270 -2.53 -21.77 -13.48
CA HIS A 270 -1.33 -22.33 -12.87
C HIS A 270 -0.03 -21.55 -13.08
N ASP A 271 -0.08 -20.37 -13.71
CA ASP A 271 1.05 -19.45 -13.66
C ASP A 271 1.40 -19.15 -12.20
N LYS A 272 2.70 -19.05 -11.94
CA LYS A 272 3.27 -18.68 -10.65
C LYS A 272 4.15 -17.45 -10.80
N LEU A 273 3.91 -16.46 -9.96
CA LEU A 273 4.77 -15.30 -9.76
C LEU A 273 5.43 -15.45 -8.39
N LEU A 274 6.76 -15.45 -8.37
CA LEU A 274 7.54 -15.59 -7.14
C LEU A 274 8.41 -14.36 -6.94
N LEU A 275 8.43 -13.85 -5.72
CA LEU A 275 9.42 -12.90 -5.23
C LEU A 275 10.15 -13.57 -4.07
N GLY A 276 11.44 -13.30 -3.92
CA GLY A 276 12.16 -13.83 -2.77
C GLY A 276 13.52 -13.23 -2.60
N ALA A 277 14.19 -13.67 -1.54
CA ALA A 277 15.61 -13.46 -1.35
C ALA A 277 16.27 -14.80 -1.00
N ARG A 278 17.48 -15.02 -1.51
CA ARG A 278 18.36 -16.12 -1.12
C ARG A 278 19.77 -15.58 -0.95
N ASP A 279 20.39 -15.87 0.19
CA ASP A 279 21.73 -15.37 0.55
C ASP A 279 21.81 -13.83 0.44
N GLY A 280 20.73 -13.14 0.82
CA GLY A 280 20.59 -11.67 0.74
C GLY A 280 20.40 -11.11 -0.68
N LYS A 281 20.27 -11.95 -1.71
CA LYS A 281 20.03 -11.52 -3.09
C LYS A 281 18.56 -11.69 -3.45
N GLY A 282 17.91 -10.58 -3.75
CA GLY A 282 16.53 -10.55 -4.21
C GLY A 282 16.38 -11.15 -5.61
N TYR A 283 15.30 -11.90 -5.85
CA TYR A 283 14.95 -12.47 -7.15
C TYR A 283 13.47 -12.32 -7.44
N LEU A 284 13.16 -12.35 -8.73
CA LEU A 284 11.80 -12.42 -9.26
C LEU A 284 11.75 -13.59 -10.25
N SER A 285 10.72 -14.43 -10.15
CA SER A 285 10.54 -15.57 -11.04
C SER A 285 9.11 -15.64 -11.58
N PHE A 286 9.00 -15.89 -12.88
CA PHE A 286 7.74 -16.04 -13.58
C PHE A 286 7.91 -17.06 -14.71
N ARG A 287 6.99 -18.04 -14.80
CA ARG A 287 7.00 -19.12 -15.81
C ARG A 287 8.35 -19.86 -15.93
N GLY A 288 9.01 -20.08 -14.79
CA GLY A 288 10.28 -20.82 -14.72
C GLY A 288 11.51 -20.02 -15.13
N GLN A 289 11.35 -18.78 -15.57
CA GLN A 289 12.45 -17.83 -15.73
C GLN A 289 12.64 -17.04 -14.45
N GLN A 290 13.89 -16.75 -14.09
CA GLN A 290 14.24 -15.98 -12.91
C GLN A 290 15.24 -14.89 -13.28
N VAL A 291 15.05 -13.71 -12.70
CA VAL A 291 15.98 -12.57 -12.80
C VAL A 291 16.40 -12.12 -11.41
N ASP A 292 17.60 -11.55 -11.33
CA ASP A 292 18.02 -10.79 -10.15
C ASP A 292 17.09 -9.57 -10.00
N TYR A 293 16.54 -9.39 -8.81
CA TYR A 293 15.60 -8.32 -8.52
C TYR A 293 15.92 -7.71 -7.14
N PRO A 294 16.84 -6.73 -7.08
CA PRO A 294 17.26 -6.11 -5.81
C PRO A 294 16.12 -5.48 -5.01
N GLN A 295 15.01 -5.12 -5.67
CA GLN A 295 13.84 -4.51 -5.04
C GLN A 295 12.84 -5.54 -4.47
N ALA A 296 13.15 -6.84 -4.48
CA ALA A 296 12.24 -7.90 -4.02
C ALA A 296 11.68 -7.65 -2.61
N GLY A 297 12.54 -7.24 -1.67
CA GLY A 297 12.13 -6.94 -0.29
C GLY A 297 11.12 -5.81 -0.21
N THR A 298 11.36 -4.70 -0.92
CA THR A 298 10.44 -3.55 -0.97
C THR A 298 9.11 -3.92 -1.62
N ALA A 299 9.15 -4.65 -2.73
CA ALA A 299 7.93 -5.12 -3.42
C ALA A 299 7.10 -6.07 -2.54
N ALA A 300 7.76 -6.99 -1.83
CA ALA A 300 7.09 -7.90 -0.90
C ALA A 300 6.51 -7.16 0.31
N GLN A 301 7.22 -6.17 0.87
CA GLN A 301 6.70 -5.34 1.96
C GLN A 301 5.43 -4.60 1.53
N ALA A 302 5.47 -3.92 0.38
CA ALA A 302 4.30 -3.21 -0.16
C ALA A 302 3.13 -4.18 -0.38
N PHE A 303 3.36 -5.35 -0.99
CA PHE A 303 2.31 -6.35 -1.17
C PHE A 303 1.69 -6.81 0.17
N LEU A 304 2.53 -7.07 1.18
CA LEU A 304 2.12 -7.57 2.51
C LEU A 304 1.41 -6.51 3.37
N GLN A 305 1.55 -5.23 3.05
CA GLN A 305 0.93 -4.10 3.74
C GLN A 305 -0.34 -3.60 3.04
N ASP A 306 -0.29 -3.50 1.72
CA ASP A 306 -1.30 -2.78 0.93
C ASP A 306 -2.45 -3.70 0.49
N SER A 307 -2.14 -4.97 0.19
CA SER A 307 -3.12 -5.89 -0.40
C SER A 307 -3.88 -6.69 0.65
N PHE A 308 -5.15 -7.00 0.38
CA PHE A 308 -5.93 -7.92 1.22
C PHE A 308 -5.24 -9.29 1.40
N ILE A 309 -4.74 -9.88 0.31
CA ILE A 309 -4.05 -11.19 0.35
C ILE A 309 -2.79 -11.08 1.22
N GLY A 310 -2.00 -10.03 1.02
CA GLY A 310 -0.78 -9.79 1.77
C GLY A 310 -1.01 -9.58 3.26
N LEU A 311 -2.02 -8.80 3.65
CA LEU A 311 -2.42 -8.62 5.05
C LEU A 311 -2.83 -9.94 5.71
N VAL A 312 -3.55 -10.82 5.00
CA VAL A 312 -3.88 -12.15 5.53
C VAL A 312 -2.62 -12.99 5.73
N LEU A 313 -1.68 -12.99 4.77
CA LEU A 313 -0.43 -13.74 4.90
C LEU A 313 0.44 -13.22 6.05
N SER A 314 0.58 -11.91 6.21
CA SER A 314 1.35 -11.33 7.32
C SER A 314 0.67 -11.58 8.67
N GLY A 315 -0.66 -11.49 8.73
CA GLY A 315 -1.44 -11.85 9.93
C GLY A 315 -1.29 -13.32 10.34
N GLN A 316 -1.18 -14.24 9.37
CA GLN A 316 -0.91 -15.65 9.63
C GLN A 316 0.47 -15.91 10.28
N GLN A 317 1.45 -15.04 10.03
CA GLN A 317 2.75 -15.10 10.72
C GLN A 317 2.55 -14.70 12.20
N HIS A 318 1.98 -13.53 12.49
CA HIS A 318 1.76 -13.03 13.86
C HIS A 318 0.84 -13.87 14.79
N THR A 319 0.24 -14.96 14.30
CA THR A 319 -0.64 -15.86 15.07
C THR A 319 0.02 -17.17 15.50
N SER A 320 1.32 -17.34 15.24
CA SER A 320 2.07 -18.47 15.79
C SER A 320 2.43 -18.18 17.26
N PRO A 321 2.10 -19.09 18.20
CA PRO A 321 2.41 -18.92 19.63
C PRO A 321 3.91 -18.84 19.91
#